data_AF-A0AAV5WWB4-F1
#
_entry.id   AF-A0AAV5WWB4-F1
#
_cell.length_a   1.000
_cell.length_b   1.000
_cell.length_c   1.000
_cell.angle_alpha   90.00
_cell.angle_beta   90.00
_cell.angle_gamma   90.00
#
_symmetry.space_group_name_H-M   'P 1'
#
loop_
_entity.id
_entity.type
_entity.pdbx_description
1 polymer ?
#
loop_
_entity_poly.entity_id
_entity_poly.type
_entity_poly.pdbx_seq_one_letter_code
_entity_poly.pdbx_strand_id
1 'polypeptide(L)'
;MSDSEGDDDLNCYSDDETGQVRSSRSSTSMTDLTKETAQTCLKTSRVITVNAGARIAALKEKKFTKPRPWPYLLPFTPDAEADQWINENMLNISACILIDDMSAALKDQLDVLMRYIGKYGLRFTKEQHIKLIKTIYGTKEEKLRILPVPGLIVRPKLNASIVHAAAGVFVLLVRGSKLTRADLVLDWRPIFEQFERCVLNKEKFIGAMEIQTAVASCTYFFEKGAEKDIWKRIRHYISPATMHIMATFVSRCLPTHGYTKEDFDMKKGDLVDDHFLPVLWHFYCKEEINDYWTDSVVGFFVRLTKDSPSAALPFCRPHIELIFTRLIRSLGLTAREGKVYISLDSASRAYQYYGKWIGYMLGTDPSVETHLLRLLSVVESHVHPSRNGTTEMATLLVSNLLLQLTVVIMKSPTKTFQPTVPLSLFQLPPLSDSTITAYVKALLSILVPALHGGMNGVAGSLLGELAFLRPGLVIPKILDQLYPSLSALCEPERLTNSLAALKRTLILIAADRVERGGYSEVRQPTKKDWLLERDQSSDLLRMAGLRKNNRRKRKLQSEFQDAQRSPVEKKKMARTSGEGLRT
;
A
#
# COMPACT_ATOMS: atom_id res chain seq x y z
N MET A 1 47.35 -6.54 -0.35
CA MET A 1 47.35 -7.70 0.56
C MET A 1 46.06 -7.57 1.36
N SER A 2 44.91 -8.00 0.80
CA SER A 2 44.33 -9.37 0.89
C SER A 2 44.03 -9.69 2.36
N ASP A 3 42.80 -9.85 2.86
CA ASP A 3 41.57 -10.46 2.32
C ASP A 3 40.34 -9.93 3.12
N SER A 4 39.28 -9.41 2.47
CA SER A 4 37.94 -10.00 2.26
C SER A 4 37.21 -10.55 3.51
N GLU A 5 36.29 -9.75 4.05
CA GLU A 5 35.19 -10.19 4.93
C GLU A 5 33.91 -10.31 4.10
N GLY A 6 33.28 -11.48 4.13
CA GLY A 6 32.01 -11.79 3.51
C GLY A 6 31.09 -12.50 4.51
N ASP A 7 29.91 -11.92 4.67
CA ASP A 7 28.59 -12.53 4.84
C ASP A 7 28.46 -13.82 5.68
N ASP A 8 27.94 -13.65 6.91
CA ASP A 8 27.35 -14.73 7.72
C ASP A 8 25.82 -14.78 7.52
N ASP A 9 25.39 -15.79 6.76
CA ASP A 9 24.02 -16.29 6.68
C ASP A 9 23.74 -17.25 7.87
N LEU A 10 22.74 -16.91 8.68
CA LEU A 10 22.19 -17.75 9.75
C LEU A 10 21.08 -18.65 9.20
N ASN A 11 21.33 -19.96 9.13
CA ASN A 11 20.28 -20.95 9.01
C ASN A 11 20.58 -22.20 9.86
N CYS A 12 19.57 -22.56 10.66
CA CYS A 12 19.25 -23.90 11.17
C CYS A 12 20.27 -24.60 12.09
N TYR A 13 19.99 -24.60 13.39
CA TYR A 13 20.40 -25.68 14.29
C TYR A 13 19.17 -26.46 14.79
N SER A 14 19.28 -27.76 14.55
CA SER A 14 18.45 -28.88 14.98
C SER A 14 18.72 -29.27 16.44
N ASP A 15 17.73 -29.96 17.00
CA ASP A 15 17.67 -30.54 18.35
C ASP A 15 18.77 -31.58 18.64
N ASP A 16 19.24 -31.60 19.89
CA ASP A 16 20.04 -32.69 20.50
C ASP A 16 19.21 -33.40 21.59
N GLU A 17 19.04 -34.72 21.44
CA GLU A 17 18.59 -35.66 22.47
C GLU A 17 19.79 -36.24 23.24
N THR A 18 19.64 -36.53 24.54
CA THR A 18 20.42 -37.57 25.23
C THR A 18 19.58 -38.34 26.24
N GLY A 19 19.65 -39.67 26.22
CA GLY A 19 19.10 -40.55 27.27
C GLY A 19 18.82 -42.00 26.87
N GLN A 20 19.88 -42.80 26.64
CA GLN A 20 19.89 -44.25 26.36
C GLN A 20 19.22 -45.14 27.43
N VAL A 21 18.58 -46.26 27.03
CA VAL A 21 18.88 -47.65 27.50
C VAL A 21 18.40 -48.69 26.44
N ARG A 22 19.32 -49.59 26.05
CA ARG A 22 19.21 -50.80 25.17
C ARG A 22 18.47 -51.96 25.88
N SER A 23 17.97 -53.06 25.31
CA SER A 23 17.66 -53.62 23.99
C SER A 23 17.10 -55.03 24.24
N SER A 24 16.09 -55.52 23.49
CA SER A 24 16.15 -56.87 22.87
C SER A 24 14.91 -57.22 22.03
N ARG A 25 15.22 -57.60 20.78
CA ARG A 25 14.62 -58.63 19.90
C ARG A 25 13.34 -58.38 19.09
N SER A 26 13.47 -58.95 17.88
CA SER A 26 12.54 -59.36 16.82
C SER A 26 11.87 -58.29 15.96
N SER A 27 12.45 -58.15 14.77
CA SER A 27 11.89 -57.62 13.54
C SER A 27 10.59 -58.30 13.14
N THR A 28 9.48 -57.56 13.16
CA THR A 28 8.27 -57.90 12.38
C THR A 28 7.56 -56.60 11.97
N SER A 29 7.45 -56.42 10.65
CA SER A 29 6.77 -55.37 9.87
C SER A 29 6.08 -54.20 10.61
N MET A 30 6.75 -53.06 10.71
CA MET A 30 6.18 -51.74 11.07
C MET A 30 5.48 -51.01 9.90
N THR A 31 5.27 -51.66 8.75
CA THR A 31 4.69 -51.03 7.55
C THR A 31 3.16 -51.16 7.45
N ASP A 32 2.55 -52.10 8.16
CA ASP A 32 1.11 -52.35 8.05
C ASP A 32 0.27 -51.63 9.12
N LEU A 33 0.85 -51.38 10.30
CA LEU A 33 0.18 -50.65 11.40
C LEU A 33 0.01 -49.14 11.15
N THR A 34 0.83 -48.54 10.27
CA THR A 34 0.76 -47.10 9.95
C THR A 34 -0.30 -46.78 8.89
N LYS A 35 -0.68 -47.74 8.04
CA LYS A 35 -1.75 -47.57 7.05
C LYS A 35 -3.15 -47.69 7.66
N GLU A 36 -3.35 -48.60 8.61
CA GLU A 36 -4.64 -48.74 9.30
C GLU A 36 -4.94 -47.53 10.21
N THR A 37 -3.93 -46.97 10.86
CA THR A 37 -4.07 -45.75 11.70
C THR A 37 -4.32 -44.50 10.88
N ALA A 38 -3.69 -44.35 9.70
CA ALA A 38 -3.98 -43.24 8.79
C ALA A 38 -5.38 -43.33 8.15
N GLN A 39 -5.84 -44.54 7.79
CA GLN A 39 -7.18 -44.76 7.23
C GLN A 39 -8.29 -44.62 8.27
N THR A 40 -8.04 -44.94 9.54
CA THR A 40 -9.02 -44.75 10.62
C THR A 40 -9.16 -43.27 11.01
N CYS A 41 -8.08 -42.48 10.99
CA CYS A 41 -8.14 -41.02 11.16
C CYS A 41 -8.90 -40.30 10.02
N LEU A 42 -8.86 -40.82 8.80
CA LEU A 42 -9.63 -40.26 7.67
C LEU A 42 -11.13 -40.57 7.76
N LYS A 43 -11.52 -41.71 8.35
CA LYS A 43 -12.93 -42.13 8.51
C LYS A 43 -13.71 -41.29 9.54
N THR A 44 -13.03 -40.52 10.38
CA THR A 44 -13.64 -39.62 11.39
C THR A 44 -13.53 -38.14 11.04
N SER A 45 -13.21 -37.80 9.78
CA SER A 45 -13.26 -36.41 9.31
C SER A 45 -14.71 -35.94 9.11
N ARG A 46 -15.36 -35.52 10.20
CA ARG A 46 -16.63 -34.79 10.10
C ARG A 46 -16.35 -33.44 9.44
N VAL A 47 -16.75 -33.29 8.17
CA VAL A 47 -16.72 -32.01 7.47
C VAL A 47 -17.73 -31.09 8.16
N ILE A 48 -17.25 -30.15 8.98
CA ILE A 48 -18.10 -29.13 9.60
C ILE A 48 -18.34 -28.04 8.55
N THR A 49 -19.54 -28.02 7.98
CA THR A 49 -19.96 -26.96 7.06
C THR A 49 -20.44 -25.75 7.86
N VAL A 50 -19.71 -24.65 7.76
CA VAL A 50 -20.09 -23.38 8.39
C VAL A 50 -20.83 -22.52 7.38
N ASN A 51 -22.10 -22.17 7.66
CA ASN A 51 -22.82 -21.18 6.86
C ASN A 51 -22.31 -19.77 7.17
N ALA A 52 -21.28 -19.35 6.43
CA ALA A 52 -20.64 -18.05 6.57
C ALA A 52 -21.64 -16.88 6.41
N GLY A 53 -22.57 -16.97 5.47
CA GLY A 53 -23.56 -15.93 5.19
C GLY A 53 -24.49 -15.68 6.37
N ALA A 54 -25.06 -16.74 6.94
CA ALA A 54 -25.94 -16.66 8.09
C ALA A 54 -25.23 -16.09 9.34
N ARG A 55 -23.99 -16.50 9.59
CA ARG A 55 -23.22 -16.01 10.75
C ARG A 55 -22.81 -14.54 10.61
N ILE A 56 -22.43 -14.10 9.41
CA ILE A 56 -22.15 -12.68 9.15
C ILE A 56 -23.44 -11.84 9.26
N ALA A 57 -24.59 -12.37 8.85
CA ALA A 57 -25.87 -11.69 9.03
C ALA A 57 -26.22 -11.53 10.52
N ALA A 58 -26.14 -12.60 11.30
CA ALA A 58 -26.33 -12.57 12.75
C ALA A 58 -25.36 -11.60 13.46
N LEU A 59 -24.12 -11.50 12.98
CA LEU A 59 -23.14 -10.53 13.51
C LEU A 59 -23.57 -9.07 13.27
N LYS A 60 -24.18 -8.77 12.12
CA LYS A 60 -24.67 -7.42 11.78
C LYS A 60 -25.85 -7.02 12.66
N GLU A 61 -26.70 -7.97 13.04
CA GLU A 61 -27.86 -7.72 13.91
C GLU A 61 -27.45 -7.27 15.32
N LYS A 62 -26.28 -7.69 15.81
CA LYS A 62 -25.79 -7.38 17.17
C LYS A 62 -25.37 -5.92 17.38
N LYS A 63 -25.47 -5.05 16.36
CA LYS A 63 -25.21 -3.59 16.43
C LYS A 63 -23.84 -3.20 17.02
N PHE A 64 -22.84 -4.06 16.91
CA PHE A 64 -21.46 -3.71 17.27
C PHE A 64 -20.89 -2.64 16.34
N THR A 65 -20.01 -1.79 16.86
CA THR A 65 -19.42 -0.69 16.08
C THR A 65 -18.65 -1.20 14.86
N LYS A 66 -17.73 -2.16 15.05
CA LYS A 66 -16.99 -2.81 13.94
C LYS A 66 -16.35 -4.14 14.36
N PRO A 67 -17.11 -5.24 14.38
CA PRO A 67 -16.56 -6.57 14.68
C PRO A 67 -15.73 -7.10 13.51
N ARG A 68 -14.72 -7.94 13.80
CA ARG A 68 -13.98 -8.67 12.77
C ARG A 68 -14.81 -9.87 12.28
N PRO A 69 -14.90 -10.11 10.97
CA PRO A 69 -15.70 -11.22 10.44
C PRO A 69 -15.01 -12.59 10.61
N TRP A 70 -13.67 -12.64 10.58
CA TRP A 70 -12.90 -13.89 10.55
C TRP A 70 -13.16 -14.84 11.72
N PRO A 71 -13.25 -14.39 12.98
CA PRO A 71 -13.54 -15.28 14.12
C PRO A 71 -14.88 -16.01 14.00
N TYR A 72 -15.86 -15.43 13.29
CA TYR A 72 -17.20 -16.01 13.12
C TYR A 72 -17.27 -17.06 12.00
N LEU A 73 -16.22 -17.15 11.17
CA LEU A 73 -16.08 -18.18 10.14
C LEU A 73 -15.48 -19.49 10.68
N LEU A 74 -15.00 -19.49 11.92
CA LEU A 74 -14.48 -20.68 12.58
C LEU A 74 -15.60 -21.71 12.84
N PRO A 75 -15.31 -23.00 13.02
CA PRO A 75 -16.33 -24.01 13.32
C PRO A 75 -17.20 -23.69 14.54
N PHE A 76 -16.63 -23.01 15.54
CA PHE A 76 -17.30 -22.61 16.79
C PHE A 76 -17.68 -21.12 16.80
N THR A 77 -18.60 -20.77 17.70
CA THR A 77 -19.03 -19.37 17.91
C THR A 77 -18.25 -18.74 19.05
N PRO A 78 -17.51 -17.64 18.83
CA PRO A 78 -16.65 -17.03 19.84
C PRO A 78 -17.38 -16.11 20.83
N ASP A 79 -18.71 -15.97 20.75
CA ASP A 79 -19.43 -14.90 21.45
C ASP A 79 -19.28 -14.96 22.98
N ALA A 80 -19.52 -16.12 23.59
CA ALA A 80 -19.46 -16.27 25.05
C ALA A 80 -18.05 -16.00 25.60
N GLU A 81 -17.03 -16.56 24.94
CA GLU A 81 -15.61 -16.34 25.27
C GLU A 81 -15.25 -14.85 25.13
N ALA A 82 -15.66 -14.21 24.04
CA ALA A 82 -15.36 -12.82 23.78
C ALA A 82 -16.11 -11.85 24.71
N ASP A 83 -17.29 -12.24 25.22
CA ASP A 83 -18.03 -11.49 26.25
C ASP A 83 -17.38 -11.62 27.62
N GLN A 84 -16.97 -12.84 28.00
CA GLN A 84 -16.26 -13.07 29.25
C GLN A 84 -14.92 -12.30 29.27
N TRP A 85 -14.13 -12.43 28.21
CA TRP A 85 -12.80 -11.83 28.15
C TRP A 85 -12.85 -10.29 28.23
N ILE A 86 -13.80 -9.65 27.53
CA ILE A 86 -13.92 -8.19 27.61
C ILE A 86 -14.41 -7.74 28.98
N ASN A 87 -15.35 -8.45 29.59
CA ASN A 87 -15.86 -8.10 30.91
C ASN A 87 -14.77 -8.21 31.97
N GLU A 88 -14.00 -9.29 31.99
CA GLU A 88 -12.85 -9.46 32.90
C GLU A 88 -11.81 -8.38 32.69
N ASN A 89 -11.44 -8.08 31.45
CA ASN A 89 -10.44 -7.06 31.16
C ASN A 89 -10.91 -5.65 31.56
N MET A 90 -12.17 -5.30 31.30
CA MET A 90 -12.75 -4.02 31.70
C MET A 90 -12.84 -3.89 33.22
N LEU A 91 -13.20 -4.97 33.93
CA LEU A 91 -13.19 -5.00 35.39
C LEU A 91 -11.79 -4.76 35.94
N ASN A 92 -10.78 -5.47 35.41
CA ASN A 92 -9.39 -5.32 35.85
C ASN A 92 -8.85 -3.90 35.59
N ILE A 93 -9.08 -3.34 34.39
CA ILE A 93 -8.69 -1.96 34.08
C ILE A 93 -9.36 -0.98 35.05
N SER A 94 -10.66 -1.14 35.28
CA SER A 94 -11.38 -0.26 36.21
C SER A 94 -10.87 -0.40 37.65
N ALA A 95 -10.54 -1.61 38.10
CA ALA A 95 -9.99 -1.85 39.42
C ALA A 95 -8.60 -1.21 39.59
N CYS A 96 -7.69 -1.38 38.62
CA CYS A 96 -6.38 -0.72 38.63
C CYS A 96 -6.51 0.81 38.69
N ILE A 97 -7.45 1.39 37.94
CA ILE A 97 -7.71 2.84 37.93
C ILE A 97 -8.26 3.32 39.28
N LEU A 98 -9.19 2.56 39.89
CA LEU A 98 -9.80 2.90 41.18
C LEU A 98 -8.85 2.76 42.36
N ILE A 99 -7.98 1.74 42.33
CA ILE A 99 -6.96 1.47 43.37
C ILE A 99 -5.74 2.39 43.19
N ASP A 100 -5.64 3.08 42.04
CA ASP A 100 -4.48 3.86 41.62
C ASP A 100 -3.19 3.03 41.45
N ASP A 101 -3.34 1.75 41.12
CA ASP A 101 -2.23 0.84 40.84
C ASP A 101 -1.69 1.08 39.43
N MET A 102 -0.81 2.07 39.31
CA MET A 102 -0.14 2.49 38.09
C MET A 102 1.16 1.71 37.83
N SER A 103 1.12 0.40 38.09
CA SER A 103 2.24 -0.53 37.91
C SER A 103 2.21 -1.23 36.54
N ALA A 104 3.10 -2.21 36.36
CA ALA A 104 3.12 -3.06 35.16
C ALA A 104 1.79 -3.81 34.95
N ALA A 105 1.01 -4.06 36.01
CA ALA A 105 -0.28 -4.73 35.91
C ALA A 105 -1.25 -3.99 34.98
N LEU A 106 -1.33 -2.66 35.08
CA LEU A 106 -2.18 -1.85 34.21
C LEU A 106 -1.74 -1.94 32.74
N LYS A 107 -0.43 -1.93 32.49
CA LYS A 107 0.13 -2.10 31.14
C LYS A 107 -0.27 -3.46 30.57
N ASP A 108 -0.14 -4.53 31.34
CA ASP A 108 -0.50 -5.88 30.89
C ASP A 108 -1.99 -5.97 30.54
N GLN A 109 -2.87 -5.32 31.32
CA GLN A 109 -4.30 -5.25 31.00
C GLN A 109 -4.58 -4.46 29.71
N LEU A 110 -3.84 -3.38 29.43
CA LEU A 110 -3.93 -2.65 28.16
C LEU A 110 -3.45 -3.50 26.98
N ASP A 111 -2.38 -4.28 27.17
CA ASP A 111 -1.86 -5.20 26.16
C ASP A 111 -2.84 -6.37 25.90
N VAL A 112 -3.55 -6.84 26.94
CA VAL A 112 -4.67 -7.79 26.79
C VAL A 112 -5.80 -7.17 25.97
N LEU A 113 -6.16 -5.90 26.22
CA LEU A 113 -7.18 -5.18 25.45
C LEU A 113 -6.77 -5.00 23.98
N MET A 114 -5.50 -4.68 23.70
CA MET A 114 -4.98 -4.61 22.33
C MET A 114 -5.12 -5.96 21.62
N ARG A 115 -4.78 -7.06 22.28
CA ARG A 115 -4.95 -8.42 21.74
C ARG A 115 -6.41 -8.76 21.48
N TYR A 116 -7.33 -8.35 22.36
CA TYR A 116 -8.76 -8.50 22.15
C TYR A 116 -9.24 -7.79 20.88
N ILE A 117 -8.91 -6.50 20.73
CA ILE A 117 -9.27 -5.71 19.53
C ILE A 117 -8.62 -6.29 18.26
N GLY A 118 -7.40 -6.82 18.39
CA GLY A 118 -6.70 -7.54 17.33
C GLY A 118 -7.46 -8.78 16.85
N LYS A 119 -8.00 -9.58 17.78
CA LYS A 119 -8.74 -10.82 17.47
C LYS A 119 -10.19 -10.58 17.05
N TYR A 120 -10.98 -9.87 17.85
CA TYR A 120 -12.44 -9.72 17.66
C TYR A 120 -12.86 -8.40 17.03
N GLY A 121 -11.96 -7.42 16.93
CA GLY A 121 -12.29 -6.07 16.47
C GLY A 121 -12.98 -5.24 17.54
N LEU A 122 -13.74 -4.23 17.12
CA LEU A 122 -14.49 -3.35 18.00
C LEU A 122 -15.88 -3.95 18.27
N ARG A 123 -15.92 -5.03 19.04
CA ARG A 123 -17.15 -5.70 19.48
C ARG A 123 -17.75 -4.97 20.69
N PHE A 124 -17.99 -3.66 20.52
CA PHE A 124 -18.53 -2.78 21.55
C PHE A 124 -19.89 -2.23 21.12
N THR A 125 -20.77 -1.98 22.09
CA THR A 125 -21.87 -1.04 21.85
C THR A 125 -21.31 0.38 21.69
N LYS A 126 -22.03 1.27 20.99
CA LYS A 126 -21.57 2.65 20.74
C LYS A 126 -21.29 3.39 22.07
N GLU A 127 -22.13 3.19 23.08
CA GLU A 127 -21.98 3.81 24.40
C GLU A 127 -20.76 3.29 25.16
N GLN A 128 -20.57 1.97 25.21
CA GLN A 128 -19.39 1.37 25.84
C GLN A 128 -18.10 1.82 25.15
N HIS A 129 -18.12 1.94 23.82
CA HIS A 129 -16.98 2.41 23.05
C HIS A 129 -16.61 3.85 23.39
N ILE A 130 -17.59 4.76 23.47
CA ILE A 130 -17.36 6.16 23.85
C ILE A 130 -16.83 6.25 25.28
N LYS A 131 -17.42 5.50 26.22
CA LYS A 131 -16.96 5.45 27.62
C LYS A 131 -15.51 4.98 27.70
N LEU A 132 -15.16 3.88 27.03
CA LEU A 132 -13.80 3.35 26.99
C LEU A 132 -12.80 4.37 26.41
N ILE A 133 -13.17 5.08 25.34
CA ILE A 133 -12.33 6.15 24.79
C ILE A 133 -12.14 7.28 25.81
N LYS A 134 -13.22 7.74 26.46
CA LYS A 134 -13.14 8.79 27.49
C LYS A 134 -12.29 8.37 28.69
N THR A 135 -12.37 7.11 29.14
CA THR A 135 -11.57 6.57 30.24
C THR A 135 -10.07 6.53 29.90
N ILE A 136 -9.72 6.07 28.69
CA ILE A 136 -8.32 5.96 28.27
C ILE A 136 -7.73 7.36 27.98
N TYR A 137 -8.49 8.23 27.32
CA TYR A 137 -8.05 9.57 26.95
C TYR A 137 -8.02 10.52 28.16
N GLY A 138 -9.05 10.51 29.01
CA GLY A 138 -9.24 11.49 30.08
C GLY A 138 -9.89 12.77 29.56
N THR A 139 -11.21 12.87 29.68
CA THR A 139 -11.94 14.10 29.37
C THR A 139 -12.23 14.91 30.64
N LYS A 140 -12.12 16.25 30.56
CA LYS A 140 -12.40 17.21 31.64
C LYS A 140 -13.82 17.11 32.24
N GLU A 141 -14.75 16.44 31.55
CA GLU A 141 -16.16 16.37 31.95
C GLU A 141 -16.44 15.48 33.18
N GLU A 142 -15.50 14.66 33.65
CA GLU A 142 -15.70 13.90 34.89
C GLU A 142 -15.32 14.74 36.13
N LYS A 143 -16.12 15.79 36.35
CA LYS A 143 -16.44 16.31 37.70
C LYS A 143 -17.26 15.32 38.54
N LEU A 144 -17.54 14.13 38.02
CA LEU A 144 -18.35 13.12 38.71
C LEU A 144 -17.44 12.06 39.33
N ARG A 145 -17.47 12.03 40.67
CA ARG A 145 -17.06 10.97 41.60
C ARG A 145 -15.65 11.06 42.19
N ILE A 146 -15.58 11.77 43.33
CA ILE A 146 -14.87 11.44 44.58
C ILE A 146 -13.33 11.39 44.55
N LEU A 147 -12.68 11.03 43.44
CA LEU A 147 -11.23 11.16 43.23
C LEU A 147 -10.98 11.77 41.83
N PRO A 148 -10.17 12.84 41.69
CA PRO A 148 -9.76 13.33 40.39
C PRO A 148 -8.78 12.33 39.78
N VAL A 149 -9.28 11.32 39.06
CA VAL A 149 -8.44 10.38 38.31
C VAL A 149 -8.25 10.95 36.91
N PRO A 150 -7.13 11.65 36.60
CA PRO A 150 -6.85 12.06 35.24
C PRO A 150 -6.72 10.81 34.38
N GLY A 151 -7.37 10.79 33.21
CA GLY A 151 -7.31 9.64 32.31
C GLY A 151 -5.88 9.25 31.94
N LEU A 152 -5.72 7.98 31.55
CA LEU A 152 -4.41 7.32 31.47
C LEU A 152 -3.37 8.08 30.63
N ILE A 153 -3.76 8.63 29.47
CA ILE A 153 -2.84 9.35 28.58
C ILE A 153 -2.44 10.73 29.16
N VAL A 154 -3.34 11.33 29.93
CA VAL A 154 -3.28 12.72 30.38
C VAL A 154 -2.66 12.84 31.78
N ARG A 155 -2.50 11.71 32.47
CA ARG A 155 -2.03 11.69 33.85
C ARG A 155 -0.58 12.20 33.94
N PRO A 156 -0.32 13.28 34.71
CA PRO A 156 1.02 13.79 34.89
C PRO A 156 1.89 12.77 35.66
N LYS A 157 3.15 12.60 35.23
CA LYS A 157 4.16 11.71 35.86
C LYS A 157 3.83 10.21 35.79
N LEU A 158 2.97 9.77 34.88
CA LEU A 158 2.77 8.34 34.63
C LEU A 158 3.98 7.74 33.91
N ASN A 159 4.30 6.47 34.19
CA ASN A 159 5.34 5.75 33.48
C ASN A 159 5.10 5.79 31.97
N ALA A 160 6.11 6.20 31.21
CA ALA A 160 6.04 6.35 29.76
C ALA A 160 5.48 5.08 29.09
N SER A 161 5.93 3.89 29.53
CA SER A 161 5.46 2.59 29.04
C SER A 161 3.93 2.40 29.09
N ILE A 162 3.27 2.89 30.14
CA ILE A 162 1.80 2.81 30.30
C ILE A 162 1.13 3.82 29.36
N VAL A 163 1.67 5.03 29.25
CA VAL A 163 1.17 6.06 28.32
C VAL A 163 1.23 5.56 26.88
N HIS A 164 2.30 4.85 26.49
CA HIS A 164 2.42 4.27 25.15
C HIS A 164 1.41 3.16 24.89
N ALA A 165 1.23 2.23 25.85
CA ALA A 165 0.21 1.18 25.73
C ALA A 165 -1.19 1.79 25.61
N ALA A 166 -1.50 2.80 26.43
CA ALA A 166 -2.76 3.55 26.38
C ALA A 166 -2.96 4.27 25.04
N ALA A 167 -1.92 4.93 24.51
CA ALA A 167 -1.93 5.58 23.21
C ALA A 167 -2.17 4.56 22.07
N GLY A 168 -1.53 3.39 22.14
CA GLY A 168 -1.75 2.29 21.20
C GLY A 168 -3.20 1.79 21.19
N VAL A 169 -3.76 1.51 22.37
CA VAL A 169 -5.18 1.14 22.51
C VAL A 169 -6.08 2.24 21.96
N PHE A 170 -5.82 3.50 22.32
CA PHE A 170 -6.61 4.64 21.84
C PHE A 170 -6.63 4.73 20.31
N VAL A 171 -5.47 4.58 19.65
CA VAL A 171 -5.38 4.58 18.19
C VAL A 171 -6.21 3.46 17.57
N LEU A 172 -6.19 2.26 18.16
CA LEU A 172 -7.00 1.13 17.70
C LEU A 172 -8.51 1.38 17.86
N LEU A 173 -8.90 1.96 18.99
CA LEU A 173 -10.29 2.32 19.27
C LEU A 173 -10.81 3.37 18.29
N VAL A 174 -9.98 4.35 17.91
CA VAL A 174 -10.38 5.45 17.02
C VAL A 174 -10.34 5.08 15.55
N ARG A 175 -9.22 4.52 15.03
CA ARG A 175 -9.03 4.25 13.59
C ARG A 175 -10.05 3.26 13.01
N GLY A 176 -10.58 2.37 13.85
CA GLY A 176 -11.62 1.42 13.47
C GLY A 176 -13.04 1.94 13.66
N SER A 177 -13.24 3.07 14.35
CA SER A 177 -14.56 3.54 14.76
C SER A 177 -15.33 4.20 13.62
N LYS A 178 -16.66 4.16 13.70
CA LYS A 178 -17.58 4.98 12.88
C LYS A 178 -18.03 6.22 13.65
N LEU A 179 -17.26 6.66 14.66
CA LEU A 179 -17.62 7.79 15.51
C LEU A 179 -17.42 9.10 14.76
N THR A 180 -18.36 10.02 14.93
CA THR A 180 -18.30 11.36 14.37
C THR A 180 -18.03 12.39 15.45
N ARG A 181 -17.71 13.64 15.07
CA ARG A 181 -17.59 14.78 16.01
C ARG A 181 -18.85 14.99 16.87
N ALA A 182 -20.02 14.59 16.38
CA ALA A 182 -21.26 14.69 17.17
C ALA A 182 -21.29 13.68 18.33
N ASP A 183 -20.55 12.59 18.22
CA ASP A 183 -20.54 11.51 19.21
C ASP A 183 -19.43 11.69 20.26
N LEU A 184 -18.32 12.33 19.90
CA LEU A 184 -17.14 12.48 20.75
C LEU A 184 -16.45 13.82 20.47
N VAL A 185 -16.25 14.60 21.54
CA VAL A 185 -15.42 15.81 21.55
C VAL A 185 -14.31 15.62 22.59
N LEU A 186 -13.07 15.90 22.19
CA LEU A 186 -11.88 15.75 23.01
C LEU A 186 -11.17 17.11 23.18
N ASP A 187 -10.66 17.37 24.38
CA ASP A 187 -9.82 18.54 24.66
C ASP A 187 -8.40 18.30 24.14
N TRP A 188 -7.88 19.19 23.32
CA TRP A 188 -6.59 19.04 22.66
C TRP A 188 -5.38 19.27 23.59
N ARG A 189 -5.53 20.08 24.64
CA ARG A 189 -4.39 20.55 25.47
C ARG A 189 -3.60 19.42 26.12
N PRO A 190 -4.24 18.42 26.75
CA PRO A 190 -3.52 17.41 27.51
C PRO A 190 -2.63 16.50 26.65
N ILE A 191 -3.15 16.04 25.51
CA ILE A 191 -2.36 15.22 24.60
C ILE A 191 -1.27 16.04 23.90
N PHE A 192 -1.52 17.34 23.69
CA PHE A 192 -0.53 18.26 23.15
C PHE A 192 0.63 18.46 24.12
N GLU A 193 0.38 18.67 25.41
CA GLU A 193 1.43 18.79 26.43
C GLU A 193 2.30 17.53 26.50
N GLN A 194 1.68 16.35 26.44
CA GLN A 194 2.41 15.10 26.45
C GLN A 194 3.24 14.93 25.17
N PHE A 195 2.69 15.31 24.02
CA PHE A 195 3.42 15.31 22.76
C PHE A 195 4.58 16.32 22.75
N GLU A 196 4.38 17.52 23.30
CA GLU A 196 5.42 18.55 23.46
C GLU A 196 6.57 18.05 24.33
N ARG A 197 6.29 17.33 25.42
CA ARG A 197 7.32 16.69 26.26
C ARG A 197 8.12 15.65 25.49
N CYS A 198 7.46 14.84 24.66
CA CYS A 198 8.12 13.87 23.80
C CYS A 198 9.03 14.56 22.78
N VAL A 199 8.53 15.55 22.03
CA VAL A 199 9.29 16.23 20.97
C VAL A 199 10.49 17.00 21.52
N LEU A 200 10.37 17.61 22.69
CA LEU A 200 11.45 18.39 23.31
C LEU A 200 12.51 17.53 24.04
N ASN A 201 12.51 16.20 23.86
CA ASN A 201 13.48 15.26 24.41
C ASN A 201 13.69 15.33 25.94
N LYS A 202 12.65 15.73 26.70
CA LYS A 202 12.75 15.80 28.17
C LYS A 202 12.69 14.43 28.87
N GLU A 203 12.25 13.38 28.16
CA GLU A 203 12.16 12.01 28.66
C GLU A 203 12.84 11.04 27.67
N LYS A 204 13.72 10.15 28.14
CA LYS A 204 14.43 9.16 27.29
C LYS A 204 13.42 8.23 26.61
N PHE A 205 13.51 8.15 25.28
CA PHE A 205 12.49 7.62 24.36
C PHE A 205 12.28 6.11 24.44
N ILE A 206 11.10 5.71 24.89
CA ILE A 206 10.38 4.51 24.41
C ILE A 206 9.08 5.05 23.76
N GLY A 207 8.55 4.45 22.69
CA GLY A 207 7.15 4.67 22.22
C GLY A 207 6.68 6.06 21.70
N ALA A 208 7.54 6.92 21.17
CA ALA A 208 7.12 8.24 20.65
C ALA A 208 6.20 8.17 19.41
N MET A 209 6.24 7.08 18.64
CA MET A 209 5.42 6.89 17.43
C MET A 209 3.94 6.67 17.79
N GLU A 210 3.65 5.98 18.89
CA GLU A 210 2.31 5.69 19.40
C GLU A 210 1.62 6.99 19.81
N ILE A 211 2.32 7.88 20.51
CA ILE A 211 1.80 9.18 20.90
C ILE A 211 1.59 10.07 19.66
N GLN A 212 2.56 10.10 18.74
CA GLN A 212 2.42 10.83 17.47
C GLN A 212 1.22 10.38 16.63
N THR A 213 0.93 9.07 16.62
CA THR A 213 -0.21 8.51 15.90
C THR A 213 -1.53 8.72 16.65
N ALA A 214 -1.50 8.70 17.98
CA ALA A 214 -2.64 9.07 18.82
C ALA A 214 -3.05 10.52 18.59
N VAL A 215 -2.11 11.47 18.65
CA VAL A 215 -2.35 12.89 18.38
C VAL A 215 -3.00 13.08 17.01
N ALA A 216 -2.39 12.52 15.96
CA ALA A 216 -2.93 12.63 14.60
C ALA A 216 -4.36 12.07 14.49
N SER A 217 -4.68 11.01 15.24
CA SER A 217 -6.02 10.42 15.28
C SER A 217 -7.02 11.24 16.11
N CYS A 218 -6.55 11.98 17.13
CA CYS A 218 -7.38 12.85 17.97
C CYS A 218 -7.84 14.11 17.24
N THR A 219 -7.04 14.62 16.29
CA THR A 219 -7.33 15.89 15.60
C THR A 219 -8.73 15.96 14.97
N TYR A 220 -9.29 14.81 14.57
CA TYR A 220 -10.65 14.73 14.08
C TYR A 220 -11.71 15.02 15.16
N PHE A 221 -11.46 14.75 16.43
CA PHE A 221 -12.44 14.93 17.53
C PHE A 221 -12.23 16.20 18.36
N PHE A 222 -11.29 17.07 17.97
CA PHE A 222 -11.12 18.34 18.67
C PHE A 222 -12.33 19.26 18.50
N GLU A 223 -12.54 20.11 19.51
CA GLU A 223 -13.53 21.18 19.48
C GLU A 223 -13.29 22.14 18.30
N LYS A 224 -14.36 22.73 17.75
CA LYS A 224 -14.24 23.72 16.67
C LYS A 224 -13.53 24.96 17.21
N GLY A 225 -12.52 25.47 16.49
CA GLY A 225 -11.72 26.62 16.96
C GLY A 225 -10.43 26.22 17.66
N ALA A 226 -10.24 24.95 18.01
CA ALA A 226 -9.01 24.46 18.65
C ALA A 226 -7.77 24.72 17.79
N GLU A 227 -7.92 24.76 16.46
CA GLU A 227 -6.85 25.07 15.52
C GLU A 227 -6.16 26.41 15.80
N LYS A 228 -6.93 27.45 16.20
CA LYS A 228 -6.39 28.79 16.49
C LYS A 228 -5.57 28.79 17.76
N ASP A 229 -6.07 28.12 18.80
CA ASP A 229 -5.36 28.04 20.08
C ASP A 229 -4.09 27.18 19.96
N ILE A 230 -4.16 26.07 19.23
CA ILE A 230 -2.98 25.23 18.91
C ILE A 230 -1.95 26.07 18.15
N TRP A 231 -2.37 26.83 17.14
CA TRP A 231 -1.48 27.69 16.37
C TRP A 231 -0.76 28.73 17.23
N LYS A 232 -1.52 29.45 18.08
CA LYS A 232 -0.96 30.42 19.04
C LYS A 232 0.08 29.77 19.95
N ARG A 233 -0.15 28.51 20.34
CA ARG A 233 0.75 27.74 21.20
C ARG A 233 2.02 27.27 20.50
N ILE A 234 2.02 26.94 19.20
CA ILE A 234 3.22 26.43 18.49
C ILE A 234 4.04 27.52 17.80
N ARG A 235 3.48 28.73 17.64
CA ARG A 235 4.08 29.83 16.87
C ARG A 235 5.49 30.22 17.33
N HIS A 236 5.80 30.12 18.62
CA HIS A 236 7.13 30.45 19.15
C HIS A 236 8.23 29.51 18.61
N TYR A 237 7.87 28.36 18.04
CA TYR A 237 8.80 27.47 17.32
C TYR A 237 9.08 27.91 15.88
N ILE A 238 8.50 29.02 15.40
CA ILE A 238 8.84 29.64 14.11
C ILE A 238 10.17 30.40 14.28
N SER A 239 11.26 29.64 14.37
CA SER A 239 12.63 30.13 14.35
C SER A 239 13.49 29.12 13.60
N PRO A 240 14.52 29.54 12.83
CA PRO A 240 15.37 28.63 12.08
C PRO A 240 15.94 27.48 12.93
N ALA A 241 16.25 27.72 14.20
CA ALA A 241 16.78 26.71 15.11
C ALA A 241 15.74 25.66 15.56
N THR A 242 14.47 26.04 15.68
CA THR A 242 13.38 25.20 16.19
C THR A 242 12.39 24.78 15.10
N MET A 243 12.71 25.05 13.84
CA MET A 243 11.83 24.82 12.72
C MET A 243 11.43 23.35 12.52
N HIS A 244 12.35 22.42 12.83
CA HIS A 244 12.07 20.98 12.79
C HIS A 244 10.99 20.58 13.81
N ILE A 245 10.98 21.19 15.01
CA ILE A 245 9.94 21.01 16.03
C ILE A 245 8.60 21.51 15.49
N MET A 246 8.58 22.73 14.94
CA MET A 246 7.39 23.31 14.31
C MET A 246 6.83 22.40 13.20
N ALA A 247 7.71 21.85 12.34
CA ALA A 247 7.36 20.91 11.29
C ALA A 247 6.61 19.69 11.84
N THR A 248 7.10 19.09 12.92
CA THR A 248 6.43 17.94 13.56
C THR A 248 5.05 18.28 14.10
N PHE A 249 4.88 19.47 14.70
CA PHE A 249 3.58 19.94 15.20
C PHE A 249 2.60 20.18 14.04
N VAL A 250 3.01 20.86 12.97
CA VAL A 250 2.17 21.09 11.78
C VAL A 250 1.76 19.76 11.14
N SER A 251 2.70 18.82 11.04
CA SER A 251 2.45 17.50 10.47
C SER A 251 1.53 16.62 11.33
N ARG A 252 1.32 16.86 12.62
CA ARG A 252 0.56 15.91 13.47
C ARG A 252 -0.57 16.51 14.29
N CYS A 253 -0.47 17.78 14.71
CA CYS A 253 -1.38 18.39 15.68
C CYS A 253 -2.46 19.27 15.06
N LEU A 254 -2.20 19.89 13.91
CA LEU A 254 -3.16 20.80 13.29
C LEU A 254 -4.35 20.02 12.69
N PRO A 255 -5.60 20.33 13.11
CA PRO A 255 -6.80 19.76 12.51
C PRO A 255 -6.94 20.12 11.03
N THR A 256 -7.40 19.17 10.21
CA THR A 256 -7.62 19.32 8.76
C THR A 256 -9.09 19.26 8.35
N HIS A 257 -10.02 19.20 9.32
CA HIS A 257 -11.45 19.01 9.06
C HIS A 257 -12.28 20.24 9.43
N GLY A 258 -13.22 20.60 8.55
CA GLY A 258 -14.25 21.62 8.82
C GLY A 258 -13.95 23.01 8.25
N TYR A 259 -12.92 23.14 7.41
CA TYR A 259 -12.58 24.40 6.75
C TYR A 259 -13.55 24.74 5.62
N THR A 260 -13.77 26.03 5.45
CA THR A 260 -14.54 26.67 4.38
C THR A 260 -13.61 27.49 3.49
N LYS A 261 -14.08 27.89 2.31
CA LYS A 261 -13.27 28.68 1.37
C LYS A 261 -12.79 30.00 1.98
N GLU A 262 -13.61 30.62 2.84
CA GLU A 262 -13.32 31.90 3.47
C GLU A 262 -12.13 31.85 4.43
N ASP A 263 -11.80 30.68 4.97
CA ASP A 263 -10.70 30.50 5.93
C ASP A 263 -9.30 30.66 5.27
N PHE A 264 -9.24 30.59 3.94
CA PHE A 264 -8.01 30.77 3.16
C PHE A 264 -7.75 32.22 2.76
N ASP A 265 -8.76 33.10 2.86
CA ASP A 265 -8.64 34.50 2.48
C ASP A 265 -8.25 35.32 3.71
N MET A 266 -7.10 36.03 3.65
CA MET A 266 -6.80 37.08 4.63
C MET A 266 -7.54 38.35 4.24
N LYS A 267 -8.44 38.83 5.11
CA LYS A 267 -9.04 40.16 4.96
C LYS A 267 -8.09 41.21 5.53
N LYS A 268 -8.16 42.42 4.98
CA LYS A 268 -7.30 43.55 5.39
C LYS A 268 -7.65 43.94 6.82
N GLY A 269 -6.77 43.63 7.77
CA GLY A 269 -6.98 43.86 9.21
C GLY A 269 -7.00 42.59 10.06
N ASP A 270 -7.03 41.41 9.43
CA ASP A 270 -6.94 40.14 10.14
C ASP A 270 -5.55 39.98 10.79
N LEU A 271 -5.53 39.57 12.06
CA LEU A 271 -4.27 39.23 12.71
C LEU A 271 -3.71 37.95 12.08
N VAL A 272 -2.42 37.96 11.77
CA VAL A 272 -1.64 36.77 11.39
C VAL A 272 -1.82 35.63 12.41
N ASP A 273 -2.14 36.00 13.65
CA ASP A 273 -2.38 35.16 14.81
C ASP A 273 -3.62 34.26 14.66
N ASP A 274 -4.60 34.67 13.86
CA ASP A 274 -5.86 33.94 13.67
C ASP A 274 -5.91 33.17 12.34
N HIS A 275 -4.98 33.46 11.40
CA HIS A 275 -4.93 32.85 10.06
C HIS A 275 -3.62 32.10 9.79
N PHE A 276 -3.55 30.84 10.22
CA PHE A 276 -2.35 30.02 10.03
C PHE A 276 -2.20 29.44 8.61
N LEU A 277 -3.29 29.19 7.89
CA LEU A 277 -3.26 28.60 6.53
C LEU A 277 -2.48 29.46 5.52
N PRO A 278 -2.73 30.78 5.42
CA PRO A 278 -1.97 31.67 4.53
C PRO A 278 -0.50 31.75 4.93
N VAL A 279 -0.18 31.68 6.23
CA VAL A 279 1.20 31.69 6.73
C VAL A 279 1.94 30.42 6.30
N LEU A 280 1.34 29.24 6.52
CA LEU A 280 1.91 27.97 6.05
C LEU A 280 2.11 27.97 4.53
N TRP A 281 1.16 28.54 3.78
CA TRP A 281 1.27 28.68 2.34
C TRP A 281 2.39 29.65 1.93
N HIS A 282 2.54 30.77 2.63
CA HIS A 282 3.63 31.71 2.39
C HIS A 282 5.00 31.07 2.57
N PHE A 283 5.18 30.31 3.67
CA PHE A 283 6.39 29.52 3.88
C PHE A 283 6.58 28.48 2.78
N TYR A 284 5.51 27.79 2.37
CA TYR A 284 5.56 26.90 1.22
C TYR A 284 5.97 27.65 -0.05
N CYS A 285 5.58 28.89 -0.31
CA CYS A 285 6.00 29.61 -1.51
C CYS A 285 7.46 30.09 -1.46
N LYS A 286 7.92 30.57 -0.29
CA LYS A 286 9.19 31.27 -0.13
C LYS A 286 10.38 30.37 0.17
N GLU A 287 10.19 29.30 0.91
CA GLU A 287 11.30 28.43 1.26
C GLU A 287 11.67 27.50 0.10
N GLU A 288 12.97 27.41 -0.16
CA GLU A 288 13.53 26.39 -1.04
C GLU A 288 13.39 25.01 -0.37
N ILE A 289 13.51 23.94 -1.16
CA ILE A 289 13.28 22.56 -0.74
C ILE A 289 14.31 22.19 0.33
N ASN A 290 13.97 22.41 1.60
CA ASN A 290 14.78 22.08 2.76
C ASN A 290 14.05 21.01 3.60
N ASP A 291 14.82 20.06 4.13
CA ASP A 291 14.47 18.63 4.11
C ASP A 291 13.33 18.17 5.04
N TYR A 292 13.00 18.96 6.06
CA TYR A 292 12.06 18.54 7.12
C TYR A 292 10.75 19.32 7.12
N TRP A 293 10.82 20.62 6.84
CA TRP A 293 9.66 21.51 6.82
C TRP A 293 8.78 21.26 5.60
N THR A 294 9.39 21.14 4.42
CA THR A 294 8.67 20.94 3.15
C THR A 294 7.79 19.70 3.20
N ASP A 295 8.31 18.60 3.74
CA ASP A 295 7.58 17.34 3.87
C ASP A 295 6.35 17.48 4.78
N SER A 296 6.54 18.15 5.91
CA SER A 296 5.50 18.36 6.91
C SER A 296 4.38 19.27 6.41
N VAL A 297 4.72 20.35 5.71
CA VAL A 297 3.76 21.30 5.15
C VAL A 297 3.01 20.70 3.97
N VAL A 298 3.71 20.05 3.03
CA VAL A 298 3.06 19.36 1.92
C VAL A 298 2.15 18.26 2.46
N GLY A 299 2.61 17.46 3.42
CA GLY A 299 1.82 16.44 4.10
C GLY A 299 0.55 17.01 4.77
N PHE A 300 0.65 18.19 5.39
CA PHE A 300 -0.50 18.91 5.93
C PHE A 300 -1.50 19.28 4.83
N PHE A 301 -1.06 19.94 3.75
CA PHE A 301 -1.94 20.34 2.64
C PHE A 301 -2.59 19.13 1.95
N VAL A 302 -1.87 18.01 1.81
CA VAL A 302 -2.44 16.76 1.27
C VAL A 302 -3.57 16.22 2.15
N ARG A 303 -3.40 16.21 3.48
CA ARG A 303 -4.48 15.83 4.38
C ARG A 303 -5.64 16.81 4.32
N LEU A 304 -5.35 18.11 4.26
CA LEU A 304 -6.36 19.17 4.10
C LEU A 304 -7.18 18.99 2.82
N THR A 305 -6.55 18.69 1.69
CA THR A 305 -7.26 18.40 0.43
C THR A 305 -8.12 17.15 0.49
N LYS A 306 -7.69 16.13 1.23
CA LYS A 306 -8.46 14.90 1.45
C LYS A 306 -9.67 15.11 2.36
N ASP A 307 -9.47 15.84 3.45
CA ASP A 307 -10.39 15.95 4.57
C ASP A 307 -11.40 17.10 4.39
N SER A 308 -11.00 18.16 3.68
CA SER A 308 -11.79 19.36 3.37
C SER A 308 -11.63 19.79 1.90
N PRO A 309 -12.07 18.96 0.93
CA PRO A 309 -11.86 19.25 -0.49
C PRO A 309 -12.57 20.53 -0.96
N SER A 310 -13.74 20.86 -0.41
CA SER A 310 -14.53 22.03 -0.80
C SER A 310 -13.81 23.37 -0.60
N ALA A 311 -12.95 23.45 0.42
CA ALA A 311 -12.19 24.65 0.74
C ALA A 311 -10.80 24.66 0.07
N ALA A 312 -10.11 23.52 0.12
CA ALA A 312 -8.72 23.44 -0.33
C ALA A 312 -8.59 23.44 -1.88
N LEU A 313 -9.53 22.84 -2.62
CA LEU A 313 -9.44 22.76 -4.08
C LEU A 313 -9.51 24.14 -4.76
N PRO A 314 -10.47 25.03 -4.44
CA PRO A 314 -10.50 26.37 -5.00
C PRO A 314 -9.22 27.17 -4.70
N PHE A 315 -8.64 27.00 -3.51
CA PHE A 315 -7.40 27.66 -3.12
C PHE A 315 -6.18 27.17 -3.91
N CYS A 316 -6.09 25.86 -4.19
CA CYS A 316 -4.96 25.30 -4.94
C CYS A 316 -4.97 25.68 -6.43
N ARG A 317 -6.13 25.97 -7.04
CA ARG A 317 -6.28 26.27 -8.48
C ARG A 317 -5.29 27.31 -9.03
N PRO A 318 -5.17 28.52 -8.47
CA PRO A 318 -4.21 29.52 -8.96
C PRO A 318 -2.73 29.12 -8.77
N HIS A 319 -2.46 28.07 -7.99
CA HIS A 319 -1.12 27.68 -7.59
C HIS A 319 -0.67 26.33 -8.17
N ILE A 320 -1.45 25.73 -9.08
CA ILE A 320 -1.15 24.43 -9.69
C ILE A 320 0.25 24.44 -10.32
N GLU A 321 0.62 25.48 -11.06
CA GLU A 321 1.93 25.58 -11.71
C GLU A 321 3.10 25.55 -10.72
N LEU A 322 2.96 26.23 -9.58
CA LEU A 322 3.96 26.24 -8.51
C LEU A 322 4.10 24.83 -7.90
N ILE A 323 2.98 24.15 -7.65
CA ILE A 323 2.97 22.78 -7.09
C ILE A 323 3.70 21.82 -8.04
N PHE A 324 3.39 21.86 -9.35
CA PHE A 324 4.06 21.01 -10.34
C PHE A 324 5.55 21.36 -10.50
N THR A 325 5.91 22.65 -10.46
CA THR A 325 7.31 23.10 -10.54
C THR A 325 8.12 22.58 -9.35
N ARG A 326 7.56 22.67 -8.14
CA ARG A 326 8.18 22.14 -6.92
C ARG A 326 8.27 20.62 -6.93
N LEU A 327 7.26 19.93 -7.45
CA LEU A 327 7.31 18.48 -7.63
C LEU A 327 8.45 18.07 -8.58
N ILE A 328 8.57 18.70 -9.75
CA ILE A 328 9.66 18.40 -10.72
C ILE A 328 11.03 18.58 -10.07
N ARG A 329 11.22 19.66 -9.31
CA ARG A 329 12.46 19.91 -8.56
C ARG A 329 12.70 18.85 -7.48
N SER A 330 11.65 18.42 -6.78
CA SER A 330 11.75 17.37 -5.74
C SER A 330 12.10 15.99 -6.29
N LEU A 331 11.78 15.70 -7.56
CA LEU A 331 12.15 14.46 -8.22
C LEU A 331 13.64 14.41 -8.58
N GLY A 332 14.35 15.55 -8.48
CA GLY A 332 15.79 15.60 -8.74
C GLY A 332 16.19 15.19 -10.16
N LEU A 333 15.26 15.30 -11.13
CA LEU A 333 15.49 14.90 -12.52
C LEU A 333 16.64 15.74 -13.08
N THR A 334 17.78 15.10 -13.33
CA THR A 334 19.00 15.75 -13.82
C THR A 334 18.82 16.17 -15.28
N ALA A 335 18.33 17.39 -15.49
CA ALA A 335 18.14 17.96 -16.82
C ALA A 335 19.45 18.50 -17.45
N ARG A 336 20.60 18.48 -16.74
CA ARG A 336 21.87 19.03 -17.23
C ARG A 336 23.01 18.05 -17.01
N GLU A 337 23.56 17.54 -18.11
CA GLU A 337 24.83 16.82 -18.12
C GLU A 337 25.91 17.66 -17.42
N GLY A 338 26.71 17.04 -16.55
CA GLY A 338 27.90 17.65 -15.95
C GLY A 338 27.69 18.50 -14.69
N LYS A 339 26.47 18.68 -14.16
CA LYS A 339 26.26 19.31 -12.85
C LYS A 339 25.82 18.29 -11.80
N VAL A 340 26.76 17.90 -10.94
CA VAL A 340 26.48 17.10 -9.74
C VAL A 340 25.91 18.02 -8.66
N TYR A 341 24.70 17.75 -8.17
CA TYR A 341 24.23 18.38 -6.94
C TYR A 341 24.93 17.73 -5.76
N ILE A 342 25.81 18.48 -5.08
CA ILE A 342 26.64 18.01 -3.96
C ILE A 342 25.80 17.81 -2.67
N SER A 343 24.49 18.06 -2.70
CA SER A 343 23.61 17.98 -1.51
C SER A 343 22.30 17.23 -1.76
N LEU A 344 22.33 16.11 -2.50
CA LEU A 344 21.15 15.24 -2.66
C LEU A 344 20.89 14.33 -1.44
N ASP A 345 21.70 14.42 -0.38
CA ASP A 345 21.40 13.76 0.91
C ASP A 345 20.19 14.39 1.62
N SER A 346 19.72 15.55 1.13
CA SER A 346 18.49 16.23 1.56
C SER A 346 17.35 16.10 0.54
N ALA A 347 17.24 14.94 -0.12
CA ALA A 347 16.15 14.69 -1.06
C ALA A 347 14.81 14.62 -0.29
N SER A 348 14.11 15.75 -0.25
CA SER A 348 12.82 15.89 0.43
C SER A 348 11.88 14.73 0.10
N ARG A 349 11.45 14.00 1.14
CA ARG A 349 10.47 12.90 1.06
C ARG A 349 9.06 13.36 0.62
N ALA A 350 8.89 14.66 0.37
CA ALA A 350 7.65 15.29 -0.05
C ALA A 350 7.05 14.70 -1.34
N TYR A 351 7.86 14.11 -2.23
CA TYR A 351 7.39 13.48 -3.48
C TYR A 351 6.28 12.43 -3.24
N GLN A 352 6.32 11.70 -2.12
CA GLN A 352 5.28 10.73 -1.76
C GLN A 352 3.94 11.39 -1.47
N TYR A 353 3.97 12.59 -0.89
CA TYR A 353 2.78 13.38 -0.61
C TYR A 353 2.25 14.04 -1.88
N TYR A 354 3.12 14.56 -2.76
CA TYR A 354 2.68 15.15 -4.03
C TYR A 354 1.87 14.18 -4.90
N GLY A 355 2.22 12.89 -4.94
CA GLY A 355 1.43 11.89 -5.69
C GLY A 355 -0.01 11.78 -5.19
N LYS A 356 -0.21 11.84 -3.87
CA LYS A 356 -1.55 11.89 -3.26
C LYS A 356 -2.24 13.22 -3.51
N TRP A 357 -1.51 14.32 -3.40
CA TRP A 357 -2.03 15.67 -3.61
C TRP A 357 -2.62 15.82 -5.01
N ILE A 358 -1.85 15.44 -6.03
CA ILE A 358 -2.29 15.48 -7.44
C ILE A 358 -3.46 14.53 -7.64
N GLY A 359 -3.41 13.32 -7.06
CA GLY A 359 -4.53 12.38 -7.13
C GLY A 359 -5.85 12.94 -6.59
N TYR A 360 -5.81 13.75 -5.52
CA TYR A 360 -7.00 14.43 -4.99
C TYR A 360 -7.42 15.66 -5.82
N MET A 361 -6.50 16.33 -6.49
CA MET A 361 -6.82 17.46 -7.37
C MET A 361 -7.32 17.03 -8.75
N LEU A 362 -7.03 15.79 -9.17
CA LEU A 362 -7.44 15.25 -10.46
C LEU A 362 -8.99 15.22 -10.57
N GLY A 363 -9.52 15.64 -11.71
CA GLY A 363 -10.98 15.73 -11.96
C GLY A 363 -11.64 17.05 -11.50
N THR A 364 -10.90 17.93 -10.81
CA THR A 364 -11.45 19.22 -10.33
C THR A 364 -11.21 20.36 -11.31
N ASP A 365 -10.12 20.29 -12.07
CA ASP A 365 -9.67 21.28 -13.03
C ASP A 365 -8.92 20.56 -14.18
N PRO A 366 -9.25 20.83 -15.45
CA PRO A 366 -8.58 20.22 -16.60
C PRO A 366 -7.09 20.57 -16.69
N SER A 367 -6.65 21.69 -16.10
CA SER A 367 -5.23 22.08 -16.07
C SER A 367 -4.37 21.06 -15.31
N VAL A 368 -4.90 20.40 -14.28
CA VAL A 368 -4.14 19.38 -13.52
C VAL A 368 -3.82 18.17 -14.41
N GLU A 369 -4.77 17.76 -15.25
CA GLU A 369 -4.58 16.66 -16.21
C GLU A 369 -3.50 17.00 -17.23
N THR A 370 -3.54 18.21 -17.80
CA THR A 370 -2.54 18.62 -18.80
C THR A 370 -1.13 18.72 -18.21
N HIS A 371 -0.98 19.27 -17.01
CA HIS A 371 0.31 19.32 -16.31
C HIS A 371 0.80 17.92 -15.91
N LEU A 372 -0.10 17.02 -15.50
CA LEU A 372 0.24 15.63 -15.21
C LEU A 372 0.74 14.89 -16.45
N LEU A 373 0.05 15.00 -17.58
CA LEU A 373 0.49 14.36 -18.83
C LEU A 373 1.85 14.90 -19.31
N ARG A 374 2.07 16.21 -19.18
CA ARG A 374 3.40 16.81 -19.44
C ARG A 374 4.47 16.27 -18.51
N LEU A 375 4.19 16.20 -17.20
CA LEU A 375 5.12 15.61 -16.23
C LEU A 375 5.48 14.16 -16.59
N LEU A 376 4.47 13.35 -16.94
CA LEU A 376 4.69 11.95 -17.34
C LEU A 376 5.56 11.85 -18.59
N SER A 377 5.38 12.72 -19.59
CA SER A 377 6.25 12.74 -20.77
C SER A 377 7.72 13.07 -20.45
N VAL A 378 7.97 13.96 -19.48
CA VAL A 378 9.34 14.24 -18.99
C VAL A 378 9.92 13.00 -18.32
N VAL A 379 9.14 12.39 -17.42
CA VAL A 379 9.51 11.17 -16.69
C VAL A 379 9.81 9.98 -17.62
N GLU A 380 9.06 9.83 -18.72
CA GLU A 380 9.23 8.74 -19.69
C GLU A 380 10.67 8.66 -20.20
N SER A 381 11.28 9.81 -20.50
CA SER A 381 12.66 9.89 -20.97
C SER A 381 13.69 9.42 -19.94
N HIS A 382 13.42 9.61 -18.64
CA HIS A 382 14.35 9.29 -17.54
C HIS A 382 14.27 7.84 -17.06
N VAL A 383 13.15 7.17 -17.29
CA VAL A 383 12.84 5.81 -16.80
C VAL A 383 13.15 4.73 -17.84
N HIS A 384 13.55 5.11 -19.06
CA HIS A 384 13.90 4.16 -20.11
C HIS A 384 15.03 3.20 -19.68
N PRO A 385 14.93 1.87 -19.97
CA PRO A 385 15.92 0.87 -19.54
C PRO A 385 17.38 1.20 -19.88
N SER A 386 17.60 1.93 -20.98
CA SER A 386 18.94 2.34 -21.42
C SER A 386 19.62 3.41 -20.54
N ARG A 387 18.92 3.99 -19.56
CA ARG A 387 19.48 5.00 -18.63
C ARG A 387 19.80 4.45 -17.24
N ASN A 388 19.71 3.14 -17.06
CA ASN A 388 20.06 2.46 -15.80
C ASN A 388 21.48 2.85 -15.35
N GLY A 389 21.64 3.25 -14.08
CA GLY A 389 22.92 3.61 -13.46
C GLY A 389 23.10 5.09 -13.09
N THR A 390 22.53 6.06 -13.82
CA THR A 390 22.67 7.50 -13.50
C THR A 390 21.43 8.13 -12.86
N THR A 391 20.28 7.47 -13.00
CA THR A 391 18.97 7.97 -12.54
C THR A 391 18.27 7.00 -11.59
N GLU A 392 18.96 6.05 -10.97
CA GLU A 392 18.33 5.03 -10.10
C GLU A 392 17.49 5.64 -8.97
N MET A 393 18.03 6.66 -8.29
CA MET A 393 17.29 7.40 -7.28
C MET A 393 16.06 8.10 -7.88
N ALA A 394 16.19 8.77 -9.03
CA ALA A 394 15.06 9.40 -9.71
C ALA A 394 13.98 8.38 -10.12
N THR A 395 14.38 7.19 -10.59
CA THR A 395 13.50 6.07 -10.93
C THR A 395 12.75 5.55 -9.69
N LEU A 396 13.42 5.46 -8.54
CA LEU A 396 12.79 5.12 -7.26
C LEU A 396 11.80 6.20 -6.79
N LEU A 397 12.14 7.48 -6.92
CA LEU A 397 11.27 8.60 -6.56
C LEU A 397 10.01 8.63 -7.43
N VAL A 398 10.19 8.49 -8.74
CA VAL A 398 9.11 8.41 -9.73
C VAL A 398 8.21 7.20 -9.47
N SER A 399 8.78 6.01 -9.25
CA SER A 399 7.99 4.80 -9.06
C SER A 399 7.06 4.90 -7.84
N ASN A 400 7.55 5.50 -6.75
CA ASN A 400 6.75 5.80 -5.56
C ASN A 400 5.67 6.87 -5.82
N LEU A 401 5.99 7.94 -6.57
CA LEU A 401 5.03 8.96 -6.98
C LEU A 401 3.87 8.30 -7.74
N LEU A 402 4.19 7.47 -8.73
CA LEU A 402 3.22 6.75 -9.55
C LEU A 402 2.35 5.80 -8.72
N LEU A 403 2.95 5.08 -7.77
CA LEU A 403 2.23 4.21 -6.83
C LEU A 403 1.23 4.99 -5.98
N GLN A 404 1.66 6.08 -5.35
CA GLN A 404 0.74 6.88 -4.51
C GLN A 404 -0.40 7.48 -5.32
N LEU A 405 -0.12 7.93 -6.54
CA LEU A 405 -1.12 8.49 -7.44
C LEU A 405 -2.12 7.40 -7.88
N THR A 406 -1.63 6.22 -8.25
CA THR A 406 -2.46 5.06 -8.65
C THR A 406 -3.34 4.58 -7.49
N VAL A 407 -2.79 4.50 -6.27
CA VAL A 407 -3.54 4.13 -5.07
C VAL A 407 -4.67 5.11 -4.78
N VAL A 408 -4.45 6.42 -4.96
CA VAL A 408 -5.51 7.42 -4.78
C VAL A 408 -6.58 7.30 -5.87
N ILE A 409 -6.18 7.15 -7.13
CA ILE A 409 -7.11 6.94 -8.25
C ILE A 409 -7.95 5.68 -8.03
N MET A 410 -7.37 4.57 -7.57
CA MET A 410 -8.07 3.31 -7.25
C MET A 410 -9.04 3.46 -6.05
N LYS A 411 -8.72 4.35 -5.11
CA LYS A 411 -9.57 4.65 -3.95
C LYS A 411 -10.71 5.61 -4.27
N SER A 412 -10.59 6.43 -5.32
CA SER A 412 -11.61 7.36 -5.77
C SER A 412 -12.94 6.69 -6.17
N PRO A 413 -12.96 5.60 -6.99
CA PRO A 413 -14.20 4.90 -7.37
C PRO A 413 -14.72 3.92 -6.31
N THR A 414 -13.93 3.52 -5.31
CA THR A 414 -14.32 2.48 -4.32
C THR A 414 -15.13 3.01 -3.13
N LYS A 415 -15.66 4.24 -3.20
CA LYS A 415 -16.64 4.75 -2.23
C LYS A 415 -18.07 4.18 -2.43
N THR A 416 -18.19 2.93 -2.85
CA THR A 416 -19.44 2.15 -2.69
C THR A 416 -19.61 1.61 -1.27
N PHE A 417 -18.61 1.74 -0.39
CA PHE A 417 -18.80 1.54 1.05
C PHE A 417 -19.09 2.88 1.74
N GLN A 418 -20.39 3.18 1.83
CA GLN A 418 -20.93 4.36 2.52
C GLN A 418 -20.40 4.47 3.96
N PRO A 419 -19.81 5.60 4.38
CA PRO A 419 -20.09 6.14 5.69
C PRO A 419 -21.50 6.74 5.65
N THR A 420 -22.32 6.37 6.63
CA THR A 420 -23.66 6.91 6.92
C THR A 420 -23.54 8.39 7.31
N VAL A 421 -23.22 9.26 6.35
CA VAL A 421 -23.20 10.72 6.52
C VAL A 421 -23.81 11.33 5.24
N PRO A 422 -24.70 12.34 5.34
CA PRO A 422 -25.33 12.97 4.19
C PRO A 422 -24.34 13.74 3.29
N LEU A 423 -23.85 13.05 2.26
CA LEU A 423 -23.78 13.33 0.81
C LEU A 423 -23.54 14.70 0.15
N SER A 424 -23.36 15.86 0.79
CA SER A 424 -23.25 17.13 -0.01
C SER A 424 -22.03 18.03 0.19
N LEU A 425 -21.13 17.79 1.15
CA LEU A 425 -20.05 18.76 1.48
C LEU A 425 -18.61 18.19 1.46
N PHE A 426 -18.43 16.88 1.21
CA PHE A 426 -17.16 16.18 1.45
C PHE A 426 -16.68 15.28 0.30
N GLN A 427 -17.34 15.30 -0.86
CA GLN A 427 -17.00 14.39 -1.94
C GLN A 427 -16.09 15.10 -2.96
N LEU A 428 -14.85 14.60 -3.04
CA LEU A 428 -14.01 14.80 -4.22
C LEU A 428 -14.83 14.44 -5.46
N PRO A 429 -14.81 15.25 -6.53
CA PRO A 429 -15.57 14.95 -7.73
C PRO A 429 -15.13 13.59 -8.28
N PRO A 430 -16.07 12.76 -8.75
CA PRO A 430 -15.73 11.50 -9.39
C PRO A 430 -14.85 11.78 -10.62
N LEU A 431 -13.82 10.96 -10.79
CA LEU A 431 -12.91 11.09 -11.93
C LEU A 431 -13.65 10.73 -13.23
N SER A 432 -13.42 11.52 -14.27
CA SER A 432 -13.99 11.22 -15.58
C SER A 432 -13.33 9.97 -16.20
N ASP A 433 -14.15 9.17 -16.87
CA ASP A 433 -13.69 7.94 -17.54
C ASP A 433 -12.67 8.22 -18.65
N SER A 434 -12.72 9.40 -19.27
CA SER A 434 -11.74 9.87 -20.26
C SER A 434 -10.40 10.20 -19.62
N THR A 435 -10.39 10.91 -18.49
CA THR A 435 -9.16 11.26 -17.76
C THR A 435 -8.46 10.00 -17.26
N ILE A 436 -9.21 9.02 -16.73
CA ILE A 436 -8.64 7.73 -16.31
C ILE A 436 -8.00 7.01 -17.50
N THR A 437 -8.66 7.03 -18.67
CA THR A 437 -8.16 6.37 -19.87
C THR A 437 -6.91 7.06 -20.42
N ALA A 438 -6.86 8.40 -20.44
CA ALA A 438 -5.69 9.17 -20.84
C ALA A 438 -4.50 8.91 -19.92
N TYR A 439 -4.74 8.89 -18.60
CA TYR A 439 -3.75 8.56 -17.60
C TYR A 439 -3.18 7.14 -17.76
N VAL A 440 -4.05 6.13 -17.95
CA VAL A 440 -3.61 4.73 -18.17
C VAL A 440 -2.75 4.63 -19.42
N LYS A 441 -3.12 5.31 -20.52
CA LYS A 441 -2.33 5.32 -21.77
C LYS A 441 -0.94 5.95 -21.55
N ALA A 442 -0.87 7.09 -20.86
CA ALA A 442 0.40 7.75 -20.56
C ALA A 442 1.29 6.91 -19.63
N LEU A 443 0.71 6.17 -18.68
CA LEU A 443 1.50 5.25 -17.87
C LEU A 443 1.94 3.99 -18.61
N LEU A 444 1.15 3.51 -19.57
CA LEU A 444 1.57 2.36 -20.38
C LEU A 444 2.82 2.68 -21.22
N SER A 445 2.97 3.91 -21.74
CA SER A 445 4.20 4.29 -22.46
C SER A 445 5.44 4.29 -21.57
N ILE A 446 5.28 4.60 -20.28
CA ILE A 446 6.38 4.58 -19.30
C ILE A 446 6.63 3.16 -18.77
N LEU A 447 5.60 2.48 -18.29
CA LEU A 447 5.72 1.24 -17.51
C LEU A 447 6.05 0.01 -18.35
N VAL A 448 5.60 -0.06 -19.61
CA VAL A 448 5.89 -1.22 -20.47
C VAL A 448 7.39 -1.30 -20.81
N PRO A 449 8.07 -0.21 -21.21
CA PRO A 449 9.53 -0.22 -21.32
C PRO A 449 10.21 -0.43 -19.96
N ALA A 450 9.74 0.24 -18.91
CA ALA A 450 10.34 0.18 -17.58
C ALA A 450 10.28 -1.21 -16.93
N LEU A 451 9.37 -2.08 -17.39
CA LEU A 451 9.25 -3.47 -16.94
C LEU A 451 10.55 -4.26 -17.15
N HIS A 452 11.36 -3.88 -18.13
CA HIS A 452 12.64 -4.52 -18.44
C HIS A 452 13.84 -3.62 -18.08
N GLY A 453 13.64 -2.61 -17.23
CA GLY A 453 14.64 -1.64 -16.82
C GLY A 453 14.71 -1.46 -15.30
N GLY A 454 15.25 -0.34 -14.81
CA GLY A 454 15.49 -0.11 -13.38
C GLY A 454 14.26 -0.07 -12.46
N MET A 455 13.02 -0.22 -12.96
CA MET A 455 11.78 -0.30 -12.16
C MET A 455 11.32 -1.74 -11.90
N ASN A 456 12.26 -2.68 -11.75
CA ASN A 456 11.99 -4.09 -11.52
C ASN A 456 11.01 -4.30 -10.33
N GLY A 457 9.97 -5.11 -10.52
CA GLY A 457 8.94 -5.42 -9.52
C GLY A 457 7.86 -4.34 -9.30
N VAL A 458 8.22 -3.05 -9.22
CA VAL A 458 7.25 -1.96 -9.04
C VAL A 458 6.42 -1.74 -10.31
N ALA A 459 7.06 -1.79 -11.49
CA ALA A 459 6.35 -1.66 -12.77
C ALA A 459 5.26 -2.74 -12.95
N GLY A 460 5.57 -3.99 -12.64
CA GLY A 460 4.59 -5.09 -12.69
C GLY A 460 3.44 -4.92 -11.69
N SER A 461 3.74 -4.42 -10.49
CA SER A 461 2.71 -4.11 -9.47
C SER A 461 1.77 -3.00 -9.92
N LEU A 462 2.32 -1.91 -10.49
CA LEU A 462 1.56 -0.79 -11.04
C LEU A 462 0.72 -1.22 -12.25
N LEU A 463 1.30 -1.96 -13.20
CA LEU A 463 0.55 -2.51 -14.34
C LEU A 463 -0.62 -3.38 -13.86
N GLY A 464 -0.41 -4.20 -12.82
CA GLY A 464 -1.49 -4.96 -12.21
C GLY A 464 -2.60 -4.08 -11.62
N GLU A 465 -2.24 -2.98 -10.95
CA GLU A 465 -3.23 -2.01 -10.42
C GLU A 465 -3.97 -1.26 -11.53
N LEU A 466 -3.28 -0.85 -12.60
CA LEU A 466 -3.90 -0.22 -13.77
C LEU A 466 -4.83 -1.18 -14.52
N ALA A 467 -4.53 -2.49 -14.51
CA ALA A 467 -5.43 -3.49 -15.08
C ALA A 467 -6.78 -3.55 -14.36
N PHE A 468 -6.85 -3.22 -13.06
CA PHE A 468 -8.14 -3.09 -12.36
C PHE A 468 -8.93 -1.85 -12.83
N LEU A 469 -8.28 -0.78 -13.28
CA LEU A 469 -8.95 0.40 -13.86
C LEU A 469 -9.44 0.14 -15.28
N ARG A 470 -8.54 -0.33 -16.15
CA ARG A 470 -8.80 -0.52 -17.59
C ARG A 470 -8.14 -1.82 -18.09
N PRO A 471 -8.75 -3.00 -17.84
CA PRO A 471 -8.15 -4.29 -18.18
C PRO A 471 -7.91 -4.45 -19.69
N GLY A 472 -8.84 -3.96 -20.53
CA GLY A 472 -8.76 -4.09 -21.99
C GLY A 472 -7.59 -3.35 -22.65
N LEU A 473 -6.99 -2.37 -21.99
CA LEU A 473 -5.80 -1.67 -22.50
C LEU A 473 -4.49 -2.29 -21.97
N VAL A 474 -4.50 -2.75 -20.72
CA VAL A 474 -3.29 -3.15 -20.00
C VAL A 474 -2.95 -4.62 -20.23
N ILE A 475 -3.93 -5.52 -20.15
CA ILE A 475 -3.70 -6.98 -20.27
C ILE A 475 -3.08 -7.34 -21.62
N PRO A 476 -3.56 -6.82 -22.77
CA PRO A 476 -2.93 -7.11 -24.06
C PRO A 476 -1.45 -6.71 -24.05
N LYS A 477 -1.12 -5.53 -23.52
CA LYS A 477 0.27 -5.05 -23.47
C LYS A 477 1.19 -5.91 -22.61
N ILE A 478 0.68 -6.54 -21.56
CA ILE A 478 1.45 -7.50 -20.76
C ILE A 478 1.69 -8.79 -21.56
N LEU A 479 0.66 -9.28 -22.26
CA LEU A 479 0.76 -10.48 -23.10
C LEU A 479 1.71 -10.27 -24.30
N ASP A 480 1.69 -9.08 -24.92
CA ASP A 480 2.63 -8.66 -25.97
C ASP A 480 4.10 -8.84 -25.55
N GLN A 481 4.41 -8.63 -24.26
CA GLN A 481 5.76 -8.75 -23.71
C GLN A 481 6.06 -10.18 -23.24
N LEU A 482 5.07 -10.88 -22.69
CA LEU A 482 5.24 -12.22 -22.14
C LEU A 482 5.48 -13.27 -23.23
N TYR A 483 4.68 -13.28 -24.31
CA TYR A 483 4.78 -14.33 -25.33
C TYR A 483 6.15 -14.37 -26.02
N PRO A 484 6.77 -13.24 -26.41
CA PRO A 484 8.15 -13.22 -26.89
C PRO A 484 9.15 -13.69 -25.83
N SER A 485 8.97 -13.27 -24.57
CA SER A 485 9.85 -13.65 -23.46
C SER A 485 9.85 -15.15 -23.16
N LEU A 486 8.74 -15.85 -23.38
CA LEU A 486 8.66 -17.32 -23.26
C LEU A 486 9.51 -18.05 -24.30
N SER A 487 9.74 -17.43 -25.46
CA SER A 487 10.56 -18.01 -26.54
C SER A 487 12.03 -17.59 -26.47
N ALA A 488 12.33 -16.52 -25.73
CA ALA A 488 13.67 -15.97 -25.61
C ALA A 488 14.51 -16.77 -24.59
N LEU A 489 15.55 -17.46 -25.06
CA LEU A 489 16.47 -18.23 -24.21
C LEU A 489 17.56 -17.39 -23.54
N CYS A 490 17.81 -16.16 -24.02
CA CYS A 490 18.97 -15.36 -23.63
C CYS A 490 18.68 -14.24 -22.62
N GLU A 491 17.40 -13.96 -22.30
CA GLU A 491 17.01 -12.82 -21.47
C GLU A 491 16.05 -13.25 -20.34
N PRO A 492 16.54 -13.98 -19.32
CA PRO A 492 15.69 -14.54 -18.26
C PRO A 492 14.94 -13.47 -17.45
N GLU A 493 15.51 -12.26 -17.30
CA GLU A 493 14.88 -11.14 -16.58
C GLU A 493 13.60 -10.64 -17.27
N ARG A 494 13.52 -10.72 -18.60
CA ARG A 494 12.29 -10.34 -19.31
C ARG A 494 11.14 -11.28 -19.01
N LEU A 495 11.46 -12.58 -18.90
CA LEU A 495 10.47 -13.59 -18.53
C LEU A 495 10.01 -13.43 -17.07
N THR A 496 10.94 -13.24 -16.12
CA THR A 496 10.57 -13.09 -14.71
C THR A 496 9.72 -11.84 -14.46
N ASN A 497 10.08 -10.70 -15.07
CA ASN A 497 9.34 -9.45 -14.90
C ASN A 497 7.95 -9.48 -15.55
N SER A 498 7.83 -10.05 -16.76
CA SER A 498 6.54 -10.21 -17.44
C SER A 498 5.61 -11.18 -16.70
N LEU A 499 6.13 -12.28 -16.15
CA LEU A 499 5.37 -13.19 -15.29
C LEU A 499 4.92 -12.53 -13.97
N ALA A 500 5.78 -11.71 -13.36
CA ALA A 500 5.42 -10.95 -12.16
C ALA A 500 4.26 -9.98 -12.42
N ALA A 501 4.27 -9.29 -13.57
CA ALA A 501 3.17 -8.43 -14.00
C ALA A 501 1.87 -9.26 -14.23
N LEU A 502 1.97 -10.40 -14.92
CA LEU A 502 0.83 -11.28 -15.18
C LEU A 502 0.18 -11.78 -13.89
N LYS A 503 0.99 -12.18 -12.89
CA LYS A 503 0.51 -12.76 -11.62
C LYS A 503 -0.58 -11.90 -10.97
N ARG A 504 -0.44 -10.58 -11.01
CA ARG A 504 -1.38 -9.63 -10.39
C ARG A 504 -2.66 -9.45 -11.23
N THR A 505 -2.58 -9.65 -12.55
CA THR A 505 -3.73 -9.59 -13.46
C THR A 505 -4.49 -10.90 -13.61
N LEU A 506 -3.94 -12.04 -13.15
CA LEU A 506 -4.57 -13.36 -13.27
C LEU A 506 -5.99 -13.41 -12.70
N ILE A 507 -6.26 -12.71 -11.59
CA ILE A 507 -7.60 -12.65 -10.99
C ILE A 507 -8.59 -12.04 -11.98
N LEU A 508 -8.19 -11.00 -12.70
CA LEU A 508 -9.04 -10.33 -13.69
C LEU A 508 -9.28 -11.22 -14.90
N ILE A 509 -8.24 -11.90 -15.40
CA ILE A 509 -8.33 -12.84 -16.52
C ILE A 509 -9.23 -14.03 -16.16
N ALA A 510 -9.06 -14.61 -14.97
CA ALA A 510 -9.87 -15.73 -14.51
C ALA A 510 -11.34 -15.35 -14.26
N ALA A 511 -11.58 -14.10 -13.87
CA ALA A 511 -12.92 -13.55 -13.70
C ALA A 511 -13.61 -13.17 -15.03
N ASP A 512 -12.87 -13.08 -16.14
CA ASP A 512 -13.36 -12.69 -17.47
C ASP A 512 -14.11 -13.83 -18.19
N ARG A 513 -14.99 -14.53 -17.46
CA ARG A 513 -15.84 -15.57 -18.05
C ARG A 513 -17.05 -14.94 -18.71
N VAL A 514 -17.07 -15.07 -20.04
CA VAL A 514 -18.07 -14.59 -21.01
C VAL A 514 -19.53 -14.97 -20.67
N GLU A 515 -19.76 -15.98 -19.83
CA GLU A 515 -21.04 -16.65 -19.63
C GLU A 515 -21.99 -16.01 -18.60
N ARG A 516 -21.53 -15.07 -17.76
CA ARG A 516 -22.42 -14.35 -16.82
C ARG A 516 -22.58 -12.93 -17.31
N GLY A 517 -23.69 -12.66 -18.01
CA GLY A 517 -24.07 -11.39 -18.63
C GLY A 517 -24.08 -10.17 -17.71
N GLY A 518 -22.92 -9.77 -17.23
CA GLY A 518 -22.63 -8.55 -16.51
C GLY A 518 -21.64 -7.71 -17.31
N TYR A 519 -21.94 -7.46 -18.58
CA TYR A 519 -21.21 -6.48 -19.36
C TYR A 519 -21.73 -5.09 -18.99
N SER A 520 -20.99 -4.40 -18.12
CA SER A 520 -21.03 -2.93 -18.13
C SER A 520 -20.39 -2.47 -19.44
N GLU A 521 -21.06 -1.57 -20.15
CA GLU A 521 -20.76 -0.95 -21.47
C GLU A 521 -19.32 -0.39 -21.65
N VAL A 522 -18.47 -0.52 -20.63
CA VAL A 522 -17.16 0.12 -20.46
C VAL A 522 -16.00 -0.78 -20.92
N ARG A 523 -16.24 -2.08 -21.18
CA ARG A 523 -15.17 -3.04 -21.52
C ARG A 523 -15.14 -3.35 -23.01
N GLN A 524 -14.16 -2.78 -23.71
CA GLN A 524 -13.90 -3.17 -25.10
C GLN A 524 -13.34 -4.60 -25.14
N PRO A 525 -13.95 -5.52 -25.90
CA PRO A 525 -13.38 -6.85 -26.12
C PRO A 525 -12.02 -6.71 -26.79
N THR A 526 -11.06 -7.53 -26.38
CA THR A 526 -9.73 -7.59 -27.00
C THR A 526 -9.89 -8.01 -28.45
N LYS A 527 -9.57 -7.12 -29.40
CA LYS A 527 -9.66 -7.38 -30.85
C LYS A 527 -8.70 -8.46 -31.35
N LYS A 528 -7.72 -8.86 -30.54
CA LYS A 528 -6.63 -9.75 -30.93
C LYS A 528 -6.67 -11.04 -30.11
N ASP A 529 -6.77 -12.17 -30.80
CA ASP A 529 -6.82 -13.50 -30.21
C ASP A 529 -5.43 -14.17 -30.24
N TRP A 530 -4.70 -13.99 -29.14
CA TRP A 530 -3.31 -14.40 -29.01
C TRP A 530 -3.11 -15.92 -29.01
N LEU A 531 -4.15 -16.68 -28.65
CA LEU A 531 -4.11 -18.13 -28.66
C LEU A 531 -4.06 -18.67 -30.08
N LEU A 532 -4.89 -18.13 -30.98
CA LEU A 532 -4.90 -18.49 -32.40
C LEU A 532 -3.58 -18.17 -33.10
N GLU A 533 -2.99 -16.99 -32.87
CA GLU A 533 -1.69 -16.64 -33.46
C GLU A 533 -0.53 -17.52 -32.94
N ARG A 534 -0.54 -17.84 -31.63
CA ARG A 534 0.46 -18.74 -31.05
C ARG A 534 0.36 -20.13 -31.65
N ASP A 535 -0.87 -20.66 -31.77
CA ASP A 535 -1.11 -21.99 -32.30
C ASP A 535 -0.70 -22.05 -33.79
N GLN A 536 -1.03 -21.04 -34.59
CA GLN A 536 -0.54 -20.91 -35.98
C GLN A 536 1.00 -20.86 -36.08
N SER A 537 1.65 -20.11 -35.18
CA SER A 537 3.12 -20.01 -35.13
C SER A 537 3.76 -21.34 -34.74
N SER A 538 3.14 -22.07 -33.81
CA SER A 538 3.59 -23.40 -33.38
C SER A 538 3.42 -24.45 -34.48
N ASP A 539 2.33 -24.37 -35.26
CA ASP A 539 2.08 -25.23 -36.41
C ASP A 539 3.08 -24.97 -37.54
N LEU A 540 3.42 -23.71 -37.81
CA LEU A 540 4.46 -23.35 -38.78
C LEU A 540 5.83 -23.91 -38.39
N LEU A 541 6.22 -23.83 -37.11
CA LEU A 541 7.46 -24.41 -36.59
C LEU A 541 7.46 -25.95 -36.67
N ARG A 542 6.34 -26.59 -36.36
CA ARG A 542 6.16 -28.04 -36.47
C ARG A 542 6.27 -28.52 -37.92
N MET A 543 5.67 -27.78 -38.85
CA MET A 543 5.74 -28.05 -40.29
C MET A 543 7.16 -27.82 -40.85
N ALA A 544 7.88 -26.81 -40.37
CA ALA A 544 9.29 -26.59 -40.73
C ALA A 544 10.21 -27.73 -40.21
N GLY A 545 9.98 -28.20 -38.99
CA GLY A 545 10.67 -29.36 -38.40
C GLY A 545 10.42 -30.64 -39.19
N LEU A 546 9.18 -30.91 -39.59
CA LEU A 546 8.80 -32.05 -40.43
C LEU A 546 9.49 -31.99 -41.81
N ARG A 547 9.54 -30.81 -42.44
CA ARG A 547 10.27 -30.62 -43.71
C ARG A 547 11.76 -30.89 -43.58
N LYS A 548 12.39 -30.47 -42.48
CA LYS A 548 13.82 -30.72 -42.19
C LYS A 548 14.10 -32.19 -41.95
N ASN A 549 13.24 -32.89 -41.21
CA ASN A 549 13.32 -34.32 -40.99
C ASN A 549 13.09 -35.13 -42.27
N ASN A 550 12.14 -34.72 -43.13
CA ASN A 550 11.93 -35.36 -44.42
C ASN A 550 13.10 -35.14 -45.39
N ARG A 551 13.73 -33.96 -45.38
CA ARG A 551 15.00 -33.74 -46.12
C ARG A 551 16.12 -34.65 -45.61
N ARG A 552 16.28 -34.79 -44.29
CA ARG A 552 17.27 -35.71 -43.70
C ARG A 552 16.99 -37.17 -44.06
N LYS A 553 15.73 -37.62 -43.98
CA LYS A 553 15.34 -38.98 -44.39
C LYS A 553 15.60 -39.24 -45.87
N ARG A 554 15.29 -38.28 -46.76
CA ARG A 554 15.60 -38.39 -48.19
C ARG A 554 17.10 -38.47 -48.46
N LYS A 555 17.91 -37.71 -47.71
CA LYS A 555 19.38 -37.72 -47.83
C LYS A 555 19.97 -39.05 -47.36
N LEU A 556 19.48 -39.58 -46.24
CA LEU A 556 19.87 -40.91 -45.75
C LEU A 556 19.42 -42.03 -46.69
N GLN A 557 18.23 -41.91 -47.30
CA GLN A 557 17.75 -42.87 -48.31
C GLN A 557 18.56 -42.80 -49.61
N SER A 558 18.97 -41.62 -50.07
CA SER A 558 19.87 -41.50 -51.23
C SER A 558 21.25 -42.06 -50.93
N GLU A 559 21.80 -41.80 -49.74
CA GLU A 559 23.10 -42.36 -49.32
C GLU A 559 23.04 -43.88 -49.19
N PHE A 560 21.93 -44.44 -48.68
CA PHE A 560 21.71 -45.88 -48.59
C PHE A 560 21.51 -46.54 -49.95
N GLN A 561 20.78 -45.90 -50.88
CA GLN A 561 20.64 -46.37 -52.26
C GLN A 561 21.98 -46.31 -53.01
N ASP A 562 22.82 -45.30 -52.78
CA ASP A 562 24.17 -45.23 -53.34
C ASP A 562 25.14 -46.25 -52.73
N ALA A 563 24.91 -46.65 -51.48
CA ALA A 563 25.68 -47.73 -50.83
C ALA A 563 25.31 -49.13 -51.36
N GLN A 564 24.05 -49.37 -51.71
CA GLN A 564 23.58 -50.67 -52.23
C GLN A 564 23.79 -50.89 -53.74
N ARG A 565 24.21 -49.86 -54.49
CA ARG A 565 24.51 -49.98 -55.93
C ARG A 565 25.79 -50.74 -56.21
N SER A 566 25.72 -51.65 -57.18
CA SER A 566 26.86 -52.48 -57.59
C SER A 566 27.97 -51.63 -58.28
N PRO A 567 29.24 -52.08 -58.29
CA PRO A 567 30.34 -51.35 -58.93
C PRO A 567 30.14 -51.11 -60.44
N VAL A 568 29.30 -51.92 -61.09
CA VAL A 568 28.98 -51.82 -62.53
C VAL A 568 28.00 -50.68 -62.80
N GLU A 569 27.06 -50.42 -61.90
CA GLU A 569 26.09 -49.31 -62.01
C GLU A 569 26.73 -47.94 -61.75
N LYS A 570 27.68 -47.87 -60.81
CA LYS A 570 28.47 -46.66 -60.53
C LYS A 570 29.32 -46.22 -61.73
N LYS A 571 29.83 -47.18 -62.53
CA LYS A 571 30.56 -46.90 -63.78
C LYS A 571 29.67 -46.49 -64.95
N LYS A 572 28.40 -46.93 -65.01
CA LYS A 572 27.45 -46.50 -66.06
C LYS A 572 27.06 -45.03 -65.91
N MET A 573 26.81 -44.55 -64.69
CA MET A 573 26.44 -43.14 -64.44
C MET A 573 27.59 -42.14 -64.65
N ALA A 574 28.83 -42.55 -64.38
CA ALA A 574 30.02 -41.74 -64.67
C ALA A 574 30.27 -41.56 -66.17
N ARG A 575 29.74 -42.46 -67.02
CA ARG A 575 29.80 -42.33 -68.49
C ARG A 575 28.64 -41.54 -69.08
N THR A 576 27.47 -41.52 -68.44
CA THR A 576 26.29 -40.75 -68.92
C THR A 576 26.27 -39.29 -68.48
N SER A 577 27.19 -38.85 -67.61
CA SER A 577 27.33 -37.44 -67.19
C SER A 577 28.38 -36.65 -67.99
N GLY A 578 29.01 -37.29 -68.99
CA GLY A 578 30.11 -36.72 -69.78
C GLY A 578 29.77 -36.30 -71.23
N GLU A 579 28.53 -36.43 -71.69
CA GLU A 579 28.14 -36.00 -73.04
C GLU A 579 26.97 -35.01 -72.98
N GLY A 580 27.29 -33.72 -73.16
CA GLY A 580 26.31 -32.64 -73.16
C GLY A 580 26.89 -31.24 -73.03
N LEU A 581 28.09 -30.99 -73.56
CA LEU A 581 28.59 -29.64 -73.82
C LEU A 581 28.72 -29.50 -75.34
N ARG A 582 27.70 -28.95 -76.00
CA ARG A 582 27.82 -28.34 -77.32
C ARG A 582 26.90 -27.13 -77.42
N THR A 583 27.58 -25.98 -77.54
CA THR A 583 27.23 -24.70 -78.20
C THR A 583 25.92 -24.03 -77.84
#